data_AF-A0A9D6L351-F1
#
_entry.id   AF-A0A9D6L351-F1
#
_cell.length_a   1.000
_cell.length_b   1.000
_cell.length_c   1.000
_cell.angle_alpha   90.00
_cell.angle_beta   90.00
_cell.angle_gamma   90.00
#
_symmetry.space_group_name_H-M   'P 1'
#
loop_
_entity.id
_entity.type
_entity.pdbx_description
1 polymer ?
#
loop_
_entity_poly.entity_id
_entity_poly.type
_entity_poly.pdbx_seq_one_letter_code
_entity_poly.pdbx_strand_id
1 'polypeptide(L)'
;MKKLLFFILITLVSCSPASTQSKSSKKRGKKDENPKPAWLIAKPDEGTYYIGIGHAAKDGQNNYIQEAKKSALEDLVSEIKVNVSSTSVLNQLDNGKEFQEKYQQMIQTTATDDIEEFEQVDVWQDDRNYWVYYRLSKQRYKEIKEQLKRNAVTLGLDFFTKAREAEKNNDPVTALGFYYQGFRAVEKYLAEPLQIQFNGKDILLTNEIIASMQLLLDKMQLNVHPTQIMVNRIVAQSGQTVTTKVVDKAAQKPISGLPLIAAFEKGAGDVFPDYKTDDNGTVKILLTKISSRDLEQTVAVKVNLLKFAGDNPSAIYSLVSQKIVVPKGIVVMNVQRPLVYVSSIERNLGIDKTNQQVVNKIKNYLATAGFEFTSDKKKAELALDVNSNSEKGAVSGSIFITYATSVIRVSSVKDDKEIYATTLDRVKGFSLDYERSSQDAYNKLLENLDSQTLPEMLNAILQ
;
A
#
# COMPACT_ATOMS: atom_id res chain seq x y z
N MET A 1 -55.91 -7.60 29.01
CA MET A 1 -56.55 -7.97 30.30
C MET A 1 -58.06 -7.82 30.09
N LYS A 2 -58.97 -8.79 30.21
CA LYS A 2 -59.08 -10.03 30.99
C LYS A 2 -59.75 -11.13 30.14
N LYS A 3 -59.53 -12.37 30.58
CA LYS A 3 -59.94 -13.69 30.10
C LYS A 3 -61.46 -13.90 29.98
N LEU A 4 -61.83 -14.97 29.25
CA LEU A 4 -62.76 -16.10 29.59
C LEU A 4 -63.61 -16.45 28.34
N LEU A 5 -63.62 -17.67 27.78
CA LEU A 5 -64.41 -18.88 28.13
C LEU A 5 -64.09 -19.96 27.04
N PHE A 6 -63.88 -21.25 27.37
CA PHE A 6 -64.88 -22.36 27.35
C PHE A 6 -65.41 -22.66 25.92
N PHE A 7 -65.57 -23.88 25.38
CA PHE A 7 -65.62 -25.26 25.89
C PHE A 7 -65.66 -26.20 24.65
N ILE A 8 -65.04 -27.38 24.75
CA ILE A 8 -65.52 -28.74 24.39
C ILE A 8 -66.40 -28.96 23.13
N LEU A 9 -66.04 -29.95 22.28
CA LEU A 9 -66.74 -31.27 22.15
C LEU A 9 -66.14 -32.10 20.98
N ILE A 10 -65.65 -33.31 21.27
CA ILE A 10 -65.32 -34.34 20.26
C ILE A 10 -66.17 -35.56 20.58
N THR A 11 -67.00 -35.96 19.61
CA THR A 11 -67.70 -37.25 19.56
C THR A 11 -66.98 -38.18 18.59
N LEU A 12 -66.74 -39.41 19.08
CA LEU A 12 -66.20 -40.57 18.38
C LEU A 12 -67.29 -41.28 17.55
N VAL A 13 -66.88 -42.39 16.90
CA VAL A 13 -67.67 -43.57 16.41
C VAL A 13 -67.80 -43.56 14.86
N SER A 14 -67.48 -44.60 14.07
CA SER A 14 -67.22 -46.04 14.32
C SER A 14 -66.65 -46.79 13.10
N CYS A 15 -66.00 -47.93 13.39
CA CYS A 15 -66.09 -49.28 12.80
C CYS A 15 -65.83 -49.58 11.30
N SER A 16 -64.69 -50.26 11.02
CA SER A 16 -64.50 -51.72 10.82
C SER A 16 -65.49 -52.56 9.95
N PRO A 17 -65.15 -53.79 9.45
CA PRO A 17 -63.87 -54.48 9.16
C PRO A 17 -63.87 -55.41 7.88
N ALA A 18 -62.80 -56.23 7.73
CA ALA A 18 -62.66 -57.57 7.09
C ALA A 18 -62.16 -57.64 5.61
N SER A 19 -60.87 -58.01 5.38
CA SER A 19 -60.31 -59.36 5.03
C SER A 19 -60.64 -59.82 3.59
N THR A 20 -59.75 -60.25 2.69
CA THR A 20 -58.47 -60.99 2.74
C THR A 20 -57.92 -61.05 1.31
N GLN A 21 -56.59 -60.96 1.08
CA GLN A 21 -55.81 -61.94 0.29
C GLN A 21 -54.31 -61.58 0.13
N SER A 22 -53.50 -62.62 0.34
CA SER A 22 -52.12 -62.93 -0.07
C SER A 22 -51.01 -61.86 -0.16
N LYS A 23 -50.09 -62.03 0.79
CA LYS A 23 -48.64 -61.80 0.79
C LYS A 23 -47.97 -61.73 -0.61
N SER A 24 -47.27 -60.62 -0.88
CA SER A 24 -45.97 -60.63 -1.55
C SER A 24 -44.93 -60.02 -0.60
N SER A 25 -43.81 -60.73 -0.48
CA SER A 25 -42.71 -60.41 0.41
C SER A 25 -41.98 -59.14 -0.03
N LYS A 26 -42.15 -58.04 0.70
CA LYS A 26 -41.16 -56.94 0.69
C LYS A 26 -40.34 -57.00 1.96
N LYS A 27 -39.03 -57.27 1.76
CA LYS A 27 -37.96 -57.03 2.72
C LYS A 27 -38.24 -55.73 3.47
N ARG A 28 -38.38 -55.80 4.79
CA ARG A 28 -38.24 -54.66 5.70
C ARG A 28 -36.82 -54.12 5.53
N GLY A 29 -36.66 -53.10 4.69
CA GLY A 29 -35.51 -52.22 4.77
C GLY A 29 -35.53 -51.51 6.11
N LYS A 30 -34.36 -51.38 6.75
CA LYS A 30 -34.14 -50.47 7.88
C LYS A 30 -34.83 -49.15 7.56
N LYS A 31 -35.67 -48.68 8.49
CA LYS A 31 -36.24 -47.34 8.44
C LYS A 31 -35.04 -46.40 8.61
N ASP A 32 -34.66 -45.66 7.57
CA ASP A 32 -33.66 -44.59 7.70
C ASP A 32 -34.15 -43.63 8.78
N GLU A 33 -33.40 -43.50 9.87
CA GLU A 33 -33.74 -42.61 10.97
C GLU A 33 -33.61 -41.12 10.58
N ASN A 34 -33.05 -40.82 9.40
CA ASN A 34 -32.97 -39.47 8.85
C ASN A 34 -33.09 -39.47 7.31
N PRO A 35 -34.30 -39.61 6.72
CA PRO A 35 -34.47 -39.70 5.27
C PRO A 35 -33.93 -38.45 4.56
N LYS A 36 -33.21 -38.65 3.46
CA LYS A 36 -32.57 -37.56 2.70
C LYS A 36 -33.62 -36.57 2.15
N PRO A 37 -33.53 -35.27 2.48
CA PRO A 37 -34.46 -34.25 2.00
C PRO A 37 -34.41 -34.05 0.48
N ALA A 38 -35.54 -33.59 -0.08
CA ALA A 38 -35.66 -33.32 -1.52
C ALA A 38 -34.67 -32.24 -2.01
N TRP A 39 -34.35 -31.24 -1.17
CA TRP A 39 -33.41 -30.16 -1.52
C TRP A 39 -31.96 -30.64 -1.70
N LEU A 40 -31.61 -31.83 -1.20
CA LEU A 40 -30.32 -32.49 -1.48
C LEU A 40 -30.31 -33.34 -2.75
N ILE A 41 -31.47 -33.52 -3.40
CA ILE A 41 -31.61 -34.23 -4.67
C ILE A 41 -31.63 -33.23 -5.82
N ALA A 42 -32.36 -32.12 -5.65
CA ALA A 42 -32.39 -31.00 -6.57
C ALA A 42 -32.53 -29.69 -5.79
N LYS A 43 -31.80 -28.65 -6.22
CA LYS A 43 -31.93 -27.31 -5.63
C LYS A 43 -33.38 -26.84 -5.77
N PRO A 44 -34.04 -26.39 -4.69
CA PRO A 44 -35.42 -25.91 -4.78
C PRO A 44 -35.50 -24.76 -5.79
N ASP A 45 -36.56 -24.73 -6.61
CA ASP A 45 -36.85 -23.59 -7.48
C ASP A 45 -37.94 -22.74 -6.81
N GLU A 46 -37.52 -21.90 -5.87
CA GLU A 46 -38.39 -20.90 -5.26
C GLU A 46 -38.11 -19.56 -5.92
N GLY A 47 -38.78 -19.25 -7.04
CA GLY A 47 -38.50 -18.05 -7.85
C GLY A 47 -38.45 -16.70 -7.09
N THR A 48 -39.03 -16.63 -5.88
CA THR A 48 -39.01 -15.46 -4.99
C THR A 48 -37.85 -15.40 -4.00
N TYR A 49 -37.04 -16.46 -3.90
CA TYR A 49 -35.91 -16.56 -2.97
C TYR A 49 -34.60 -16.80 -3.73
N TYR A 50 -33.50 -16.25 -3.20
CA TYR A 50 -32.16 -16.78 -3.46
C TYR A 50 -31.94 -17.97 -2.55
N ILE A 51 -31.26 -19.00 -3.06
CA ILE A 51 -31.07 -20.26 -2.33
C ILE A 51 -29.58 -20.57 -2.24
N GLY A 52 -29.14 -20.93 -1.04
CA GLY A 52 -27.78 -21.39 -0.77
C GLY A 52 -27.78 -22.75 -0.09
N ILE A 53 -27.09 -23.73 -0.67
CA ILE A 53 -26.92 -25.06 -0.10
C ILE A 53 -25.43 -25.35 0.01
N GLY A 54 -24.98 -25.62 1.24
CA GLY A 54 -23.57 -25.90 1.52
C GLY A 54 -23.39 -27.12 2.40
N HIS A 55 -22.18 -27.67 2.39
CA HIS A 55 -21.83 -28.81 3.21
C HIS A 55 -20.38 -28.79 3.66
N ALA A 56 -20.12 -29.56 4.71
CA ALA A 56 -18.77 -29.88 5.17
C ALA A 56 -18.69 -31.33 5.62
N ALA A 57 -17.50 -31.90 5.49
CA ALA A 57 -17.20 -33.25 5.95
C ALA A 57 -17.02 -33.28 7.48
N LYS A 58 -17.47 -34.36 8.10
CA LYS A 58 -17.25 -34.67 9.53
C LYS A 58 -15.89 -35.36 9.66
N ASP A 59 -14.82 -34.60 9.49
CA ASP A 59 -13.44 -35.10 9.49
C ASP A 59 -12.84 -35.32 10.90
N GLY A 60 -13.63 -35.08 11.95
CA GLY A 60 -13.23 -35.19 13.35
C GLY A 60 -12.82 -33.86 13.99
N GLN A 61 -12.72 -32.77 13.22
CA GLN A 61 -12.64 -31.42 13.77
C GLN A 61 -14.04 -30.92 14.16
N ASN A 62 -14.16 -30.18 15.26
CA ASN A 62 -15.47 -29.75 15.77
C ASN A 62 -16.05 -28.51 15.03
N ASN A 63 -15.47 -28.13 13.88
CA ASN A 63 -15.78 -26.92 13.14
C ASN A 63 -16.66 -27.15 11.88
N TYR A 64 -16.95 -28.40 11.51
CA TYR A 64 -17.71 -28.75 10.29
C TYR A 64 -19.06 -28.02 10.18
N ILE A 65 -19.73 -27.73 11.30
CA ILE A 65 -20.99 -26.97 11.28
C ILE A 65 -20.76 -25.55 10.75
N GLN A 66 -19.71 -24.88 11.21
CA GLN A 66 -19.39 -23.52 10.77
C GLN A 66 -18.93 -23.50 9.31
N GLU A 67 -18.17 -24.51 8.89
CA GLU A 67 -17.76 -24.66 7.50
C GLU A 67 -18.95 -24.89 6.57
N ALA A 68 -19.90 -25.75 6.95
CA ALA A 68 -21.12 -25.98 6.17
C ALA A 68 -22.00 -24.72 6.08
N LYS A 69 -22.11 -23.96 7.18
CA LYS A 69 -22.80 -22.65 7.19
C LYS A 69 -22.10 -21.65 6.27
N LYS A 70 -20.78 -21.56 6.33
CA LYS A 70 -19.98 -20.68 5.45
C LYS A 70 -20.16 -21.07 3.99
N SER A 71 -20.06 -22.36 3.68
CA SER A 71 -20.28 -22.88 2.32
C SER A 71 -21.70 -22.58 1.81
N ALA A 72 -22.73 -22.71 2.66
CA ALA A 72 -24.11 -22.42 2.27
C ALA A 72 -24.32 -20.92 2.03
N LEU A 73 -23.65 -20.06 2.80
CA LEU A 73 -23.66 -18.61 2.58
C LEU A 73 -22.96 -18.25 1.27
N GLU A 74 -21.81 -18.84 0.97
CA GLU A 74 -21.09 -18.64 -0.31
C GLU A 74 -21.95 -19.07 -1.52
N ASP A 75 -22.66 -20.21 -1.44
CA ASP A 75 -23.59 -20.63 -2.48
C ASP A 75 -24.77 -19.65 -2.63
N LEU A 76 -25.33 -19.15 -1.51
CA LEU A 76 -26.40 -18.13 -1.51
C LEU A 76 -25.94 -16.85 -2.21
N VAL A 77 -24.76 -16.36 -1.85
CA VAL A 77 -24.15 -15.14 -2.42
C VAL A 77 -23.93 -15.31 -3.92
N SER A 78 -23.52 -16.50 -4.36
CA SER A 78 -23.26 -16.78 -5.78
C SER A 78 -24.50 -16.61 -6.66
N GLU A 79 -25.71 -16.79 -6.10
CA GLU A 79 -26.96 -16.52 -6.83
C GLU A 79 -27.29 -15.03 -6.95
N ILE A 80 -26.70 -14.19 -6.10
CA ILE A 80 -26.90 -12.74 -6.11
C ILE A 80 -25.99 -12.14 -7.20
N LYS A 81 -26.50 -12.09 -8.42
CA LYS A 81 -25.79 -11.48 -9.56
C LYS A 81 -25.63 -9.97 -9.35
N VAL A 82 -24.43 -9.52 -9.02
CA VAL A 82 -24.07 -8.09 -9.04
C VAL A 82 -23.73 -7.69 -10.46
N ASN A 83 -24.64 -6.97 -11.12
CA ASN A 83 -24.36 -6.34 -12.41
C ASN A 83 -23.93 -4.88 -12.16
N VAL A 84 -22.69 -4.55 -12.51
CA VAL A 84 -22.22 -3.17 -12.53
C VAL A 84 -22.53 -2.59 -13.90
N SER A 85 -23.49 -1.66 -13.95
CA SER A 85 -23.80 -0.91 -15.15
C SER A 85 -22.73 0.17 -15.38
N SER A 86 -22.30 0.38 -16.63
CA SER A 86 -21.37 1.46 -16.99
C SER A 86 -22.07 2.82 -16.86
N THR A 87 -21.98 3.43 -15.68
CA THR A 87 -22.46 4.79 -15.45
C THR A 87 -21.47 5.84 -15.94
N SER A 88 -21.97 7.06 -16.10
CA SER A 88 -21.15 8.24 -16.40
C SER A 88 -20.01 8.44 -15.40
N VAL A 89 -20.24 8.21 -14.10
CA VAL A 89 -19.21 8.33 -13.05
C VAL A 89 -18.04 7.39 -13.30
N LEU A 90 -18.32 6.10 -13.56
CA LEU A 90 -17.27 5.10 -13.77
C LEU A 90 -16.44 5.40 -15.02
N ASN A 91 -17.10 5.87 -16.09
CA ASN A 91 -16.42 6.28 -17.33
C ASN A 91 -15.62 7.58 -17.16
N GLN A 92 -16.10 8.53 -16.35
CA GLN A 92 -15.40 9.79 -16.08
C GLN A 92 -14.10 9.57 -15.30
N LEU A 93 -14.08 8.58 -14.40
CA LEU A 93 -12.91 8.25 -13.58
C LEU A 93 -11.86 7.44 -14.33
N ASP A 94 -12.27 6.62 -15.28
CA ASP A 94 -11.37 5.87 -16.15
C ASP A 94 -12.05 5.53 -17.47
N ASN A 95 -11.40 5.90 -18.59
CA ASN A 95 -11.81 5.46 -19.93
C ASN A 95 -11.42 3.99 -20.19
N GLY A 96 -10.60 3.38 -19.32
CA GLY A 96 -10.21 1.98 -19.36
C GLY A 96 -11.10 1.05 -18.53
N LYS A 97 -11.00 -0.27 -18.78
CA LYS A 97 -11.77 -1.30 -18.05
C LYS A 97 -11.22 -1.61 -16.64
N GLU A 98 -9.98 -1.24 -16.34
CA GLU A 98 -9.30 -1.64 -15.10
C GLU A 98 -10.01 -1.11 -13.84
N PHE A 99 -10.41 0.16 -13.83
CA PHE A 99 -11.14 0.72 -12.68
C PHE A 99 -12.50 0.06 -12.49
N GLN A 100 -13.24 -0.19 -13.57
CA GLN A 100 -14.55 -0.84 -13.51
C GLN A 100 -14.45 -2.26 -12.95
N GLU A 101 -13.44 -3.03 -13.37
CA GLU A 101 -13.18 -4.38 -12.88
C GLU A 101 -12.82 -4.39 -11.39
N LYS A 102 -11.91 -3.50 -10.95
CA LYS A 102 -11.57 -3.37 -9.52
C LYS A 102 -12.77 -2.96 -8.68
N TYR A 103 -13.57 -2.00 -9.16
CA TYR A 103 -14.79 -1.57 -8.49
C TYR A 103 -15.80 -2.72 -8.36
N GLN A 104 -16.02 -3.48 -9.43
CA GLN A 104 -16.92 -4.63 -9.42
C GLN A 104 -16.48 -5.70 -8.41
N GLN A 105 -15.18 -6.01 -8.35
CA GLN A 105 -14.63 -6.94 -7.36
C GLN A 105 -14.86 -6.45 -5.91
N MET A 106 -14.64 -5.15 -5.65
CA MET A 106 -14.86 -4.55 -4.33
C MET A 106 -16.33 -4.60 -3.91
N ILE A 107 -17.25 -4.27 -4.82
CA ILE A 107 -18.69 -4.33 -4.53
C ILE A 107 -19.17 -5.77 -4.36
N GLN A 108 -18.66 -6.72 -5.13
CA GLN A 108 -19.00 -8.14 -4.95
C GLN A 108 -18.53 -8.68 -3.61
N THR A 109 -17.32 -8.31 -3.18
CA THR A 109 -16.79 -8.68 -1.85
C THR A 109 -17.64 -8.05 -0.75
N THR A 110 -17.91 -6.75 -0.82
CA THR A 110 -18.70 -6.03 0.20
C THR A 110 -20.16 -6.52 0.25
N ALA A 111 -20.74 -6.88 -0.90
CA ALA A 111 -22.09 -7.44 -0.95
C ALA A 111 -22.15 -8.81 -0.25
N THR A 112 -21.06 -9.56 -0.20
CA THR A 112 -20.97 -10.82 0.55
C THR A 112 -21.05 -10.55 2.06
N ASP A 113 -20.34 -9.52 2.52
CA ASP A 113 -20.29 -9.13 3.93
C ASP A 113 -21.60 -8.48 4.43
N ASP A 114 -22.30 -7.75 3.55
CA ASP A 114 -23.52 -6.99 3.87
C ASP A 114 -24.82 -7.82 3.75
N ILE A 115 -24.76 -9.14 3.52
CA ILE A 115 -25.97 -9.99 3.44
C ILE A 115 -26.54 -10.21 4.85
N GLU A 116 -27.74 -9.67 5.05
CA GLU A 116 -28.52 -9.79 6.28
C GLU A 116 -29.88 -10.45 5.98
N GLU A 117 -30.58 -10.85 7.05
CA GLU A 117 -31.96 -11.39 6.99
C GLU A 117 -32.15 -12.64 6.10
N PHE A 118 -31.12 -13.47 5.94
CA PHE A 118 -31.28 -14.82 5.38
C PHE A 118 -31.72 -15.83 6.46
N GLU A 119 -32.45 -16.85 6.05
CA GLU A 119 -33.07 -17.82 6.94
C GLU A 119 -32.44 -19.20 6.78
N GLN A 120 -32.16 -19.89 7.90
CA GLN A 120 -31.89 -21.33 7.89
C GLN A 120 -33.20 -22.09 7.75
N VAL A 121 -33.44 -22.61 6.55
CA VAL A 121 -34.66 -23.36 6.23
C VAL A 121 -34.58 -24.76 6.80
N ASP A 122 -33.44 -25.43 6.58
CA ASP A 122 -33.26 -26.81 6.99
C ASP A 122 -31.77 -27.15 7.23
N VAL A 123 -31.55 -28.23 7.96
CA VAL A 123 -30.26 -28.84 8.21
C VAL A 123 -30.41 -30.34 8.08
N TRP A 124 -29.47 -30.96 7.39
CA TRP A 124 -29.43 -32.41 7.29
C TRP A 124 -28.02 -32.94 7.47
N GLN A 125 -27.89 -34.13 8.03
CA GLN A 125 -26.59 -34.75 8.25
C GLN A 125 -26.65 -36.27 8.07
N ASP A 126 -25.55 -36.83 7.59
CA ASP A 126 -25.26 -38.27 7.61
C ASP A 126 -23.99 -38.55 8.43
N ASP A 127 -23.49 -39.78 8.38
CA ASP A 127 -22.28 -40.19 9.11
C ASP A 127 -21.02 -39.41 8.68
N ARG A 128 -21.02 -38.81 7.49
CA ARG A 128 -19.85 -38.20 6.85
C ARG A 128 -19.97 -36.70 6.62
N ASN A 129 -21.18 -36.16 6.51
CA ASN A 129 -21.40 -34.78 6.07
C ASN A 129 -22.46 -34.09 6.91
N TYR A 130 -22.34 -32.77 6.97
CA TYR A 130 -23.33 -31.86 7.52
C TYR A 130 -23.70 -30.84 6.45
N TRP A 131 -25.00 -30.70 6.18
CA TRP A 131 -25.56 -29.86 5.13
C TRP A 131 -26.45 -28.77 5.74
N VAL A 132 -26.39 -27.59 5.15
CA VAL A 132 -27.19 -26.42 5.54
C VAL A 132 -27.90 -25.86 4.33
N TYR A 133 -29.17 -25.51 4.49
CA TYR A 133 -29.99 -24.85 3.49
C TYR A 133 -30.39 -23.45 3.99
N TYR A 134 -29.91 -22.42 3.28
CA TYR A 134 -30.31 -21.03 3.43
C TYR A 134 -31.23 -20.54 2.32
N ARG A 135 -32.12 -19.60 2.67
CA ARG A 135 -32.87 -18.80 1.69
C ARG A 135 -32.87 -17.32 2.05
N LEU A 136 -32.98 -16.46 1.05
CA LEU A 136 -33.13 -15.01 1.22
C LEU A 136 -34.21 -14.48 0.28
N SER A 137 -35.21 -13.78 0.82
CA SER A 137 -36.30 -13.21 0.00
C SER A 137 -35.75 -12.15 -0.95
N LYS A 138 -35.98 -12.32 -2.27
CA LYS A 138 -35.55 -11.38 -3.31
C LYS A 138 -36.18 -10.00 -3.13
N GLN A 139 -37.46 -9.97 -2.75
CA GLN A 139 -38.19 -8.73 -2.48
C GLN A 139 -37.58 -8.01 -1.27
N ARG A 140 -37.40 -8.73 -0.16
CA ARG A 140 -36.88 -8.14 1.08
C ARG A 140 -35.45 -7.61 0.88
N TYR A 141 -34.61 -8.40 0.22
CA TYR A 141 -33.25 -7.97 -0.15
C TYR A 141 -33.28 -6.67 -0.97
N LYS A 142 -34.16 -6.58 -1.98
CA LYS A 142 -34.32 -5.35 -2.78
C LYS A 142 -34.77 -4.17 -1.93
N GLU A 143 -35.74 -4.35 -1.02
CA GLU A 143 -36.22 -3.29 -0.12
C GLU A 143 -35.10 -2.76 0.79
N ILE A 144 -34.29 -3.65 1.37
CA ILE A 144 -33.14 -3.29 2.20
C ILE A 144 -32.11 -2.51 1.38
N LYS A 145 -31.72 -3.01 0.20
CA LYS A 145 -30.76 -2.32 -0.69
C LYS A 145 -31.27 -0.93 -1.10
N GLU A 146 -32.54 -0.80 -1.44
CA GLU A 146 -33.16 0.49 -1.76
C GLU A 146 -33.21 1.44 -0.55
N GLN A 147 -33.47 0.92 0.65
CA GLN A 147 -33.45 1.73 1.87
C GLN A 147 -32.03 2.21 2.22
N LEU A 148 -31.04 1.33 2.15
CA LEU A 148 -29.63 1.67 2.37
C LEU A 148 -29.16 2.71 1.35
N LYS A 149 -29.56 2.57 0.08
CA LYS A 149 -29.28 3.55 -0.97
C LYS A 149 -29.92 4.89 -0.67
N ARG A 150 -31.21 4.93 -0.29
CA ARG A 150 -31.88 6.19 0.12
C ARG A 150 -31.15 6.88 1.27
N ASN A 151 -30.80 6.13 2.32
CA ASN A 151 -30.07 6.67 3.47
C ASN A 151 -28.70 7.24 3.04
N ALA A 152 -27.97 6.52 2.20
CA ALA A 152 -26.70 6.96 1.64
C ALA A 152 -26.82 8.24 0.80
N VAL A 153 -27.84 8.32 -0.06
CA VAL A 153 -28.13 9.52 -0.87
C VAL A 153 -28.50 10.71 0.01
N THR A 154 -29.34 10.51 1.03
CA THR A 154 -29.71 11.57 1.99
C THR A 154 -28.48 12.12 2.70
N LEU A 155 -27.61 11.23 3.21
CA LEU A 155 -26.37 11.64 3.88
C LEU A 155 -25.40 12.33 2.90
N GLY A 156 -25.27 11.78 1.69
CA GLY A 156 -24.46 12.37 0.62
C GLY A 156 -24.91 13.78 0.26
N LEU A 157 -26.22 14.01 0.17
CA LEU A 157 -26.81 15.30 -0.13
C LEU A 157 -26.62 16.32 1.02
N ASP A 158 -26.75 15.89 2.27
CA ASP A 158 -26.47 16.74 3.43
C ASP A 158 -25.03 17.26 3.41
N PHE A 159 -24.05 16.37 3.22
CA PHE A 159 -22.66 16.77 3.11
C PHE A 159 -22.35 17.59 1.86
N PHE A 160 -22.96 17.26 0.71
CA PHE A 160 -22.84 18.08 -0.49
C PHE A 160 -23.36 19.51 -0.25
N THR A 161 -24.47 19.66 0.46
CA THR A 161 -25.03 20.98 0.81
C THR A 161 -24.08 21.76 1.71
N LYS A 162 -23.54 21.12 2.77
CA LYS A 162 -22.53 21.71 3.67
C LYS A 162 -21.26 22.11 2.93
N ALA A 163 -20.82 21.30 1.96
CA ALA A 163 -19.67 21.64 1.12
C ALA A 163 -19.92 22.91 0.30
N ARG A 164 -21.11 23.04 -0.31
CA ARG A 164 -21.50 24.24 -1.07
C ARG A 164 -21.63 25.48 -0.19
N GLU A 165 -22.03 25.33 1.07
CA GLU A 165 -22.02 26.43 2.04
C GLU A 165 -20.59 26.85 2.41
N ALA A 166 -19.70 25.89 2.66
CA ALA A 166 -18.29 26.17 2.92
C ALA A 166 -17.59 26.86 1.73
N GLU A 167 -17.91 26.48 0.50
CA GLU A 167 -17.44 27.19 -0.71
C GLU A 167 -17.87 28.66 -0.73
N LYS A 168 -19.16 28.94 -0.43
CA LYS A 168 -19.69 30.31 -0.37
C LYS A 168 -18.98 31.14 0.70
N ASN A 169 -18.54 30.51 1.78
CA ASN A 169 -17.79 31.13 2.86
C ASN A 169 -16.29 31.28 2.57
N ASN A 170 -15.81 30.92 1.37
CA ASN A 170 -14.40 30.88 0.99
C ASN A 170 -13.54 30.01 1.92
N ASP A 171 -14.08 28.86 2.34
CA ASP A 171 -13.38 27.82 3.11
C ASP A 171 -13.21 26.54 2.28
N PRO A 172 -12.19 26.50 1.39
CA PRO A 172 -12.03 25.39 0.45
C PRO A 172 -11.57 24.09 1.14
N VAL A 173 -10.90 24.16 2.29
CA VAL A 173 -10.44 22.96 3.01
C VAL A 173 -11.61 22.25 3.65
N THR A 174 -12.49 22.99 4.34
CA THR A 174 -13.73 22.44 4.90
C THR A 174 -14.65 21.94 3.79
N ALA A 175 -14.76 22.66 2.67
CA ALA A 175 -15.55 22.22 1.53
C ALA A 175 -15.05 20.89 0.95
N LEU A 176 -13.74 20.72 0.74
CA LEU A 176 -13.15 19.43 0.32
C LEU A 176 -13.43 18.31 1.32
N GLY A 177 -13.34 18.59 2.63
CA GLY A 177 -13.68 17.63 3.67
C GLY A 177 -15.13 17.17 3.61
N PHE A 178 -16.07 18.08 3.39
CA PHE A 178 -17.49 17.72 3.23
C PHE A 178 -17.77 17.01 1.90
N TYR A 179 -17.15 17.39 0.79
CA TYR A 179 -17.28 16.64 -0.45
C TYR A 179 -16.78 15.20 -0.30
N TYR A 180 -15.67 15.00 0.41
CA TYR A 180 -15.20 13.66 0.75
C TYR A 180 -16.26 12.88 1.54
N GLN A 181 -16.82 13.46 2.60
CA GLN A 181 -17.84 12.79 3.41
C GLN A 181 -19.09 12.46 2.58
N GLY A 182 -19.48 13.36 1.67
CA GLY A 182 -20.55 13.13 0.71
C GLY A 182 -20.25 11.98 -0.24
N PHE A 183 -19.04 11.94 -0.81
CA PHE A 183 -18.59 10.85 -1.68
C PHE A 183 -18.57 9.52 -0.95
N ARG A 184 -17.99 9.48 0.27
CA ARG A 184 -17.92 8.28 1.11
C ARG A 184 -19.30 7.69 1.40
N ALA A 185 -20.32 8.53 1.58
CA ALA A 185 -21.68 8.06 1.79
C ALA A 185 -22.24 7.31 0.56
N VAL A 186 -21.86 7.71 -0.65
CA VAL A 186 -22.44 7.18 -1.91
C VAL A 186 -21.51 6.26 -2.71
N GLU A 187 -20.27 6.02 -2.26
CA GLU A 187 -19.26 5.26 -3.00
C GLU A 187 -19.64 3.80 -3.29
N LYS A 188 -20.54 3.20 -2.50
CA LYS A 188 -21.08 1.86 -2.77
C LYS A 188 -22.04 1.80 -3.96
N TYR A 189 -22.44 2.95 -4.51
CA TYR A 189 -23.49 3.07 -5.53
C TYR A 189 -23.02 3.82 -6.79
N LEU A 190 -21.72 3.82 -7.11
CA LEU A 190 -21.19 4.47 -8.33
C LEU A 190 -21.75 3.85 -9.62
N ALA A 191 -22.17 2.59 -9.58
CA ALA A 191 -22.79 1.87 -10.70
C ALA A 191 -24.26 2.26 -10.96
N GLU A 192 -24.83 3.18 -10.17
CA GLU A 192 -26.19 3.67 -10.33
C GLU A 192 -26.19 5.20 -10.55
N PRO A 193 -27.05 5.71 -11.45
CA PRO A 193 -27.22 7.16 -11.58
C PRO A 193 -28.02 7.70 -10.40
N LEU A 194 -27.32 8.32 -9.44
CA LEU A 194 -27.95 8.96 -8.27
C LEU A 194 -28.51 10.34 -8.64
N GLN A 195 -29.61 10.36 -9.41
CA GLN A 195 -30.30 11.58 -9.80
C GLN A 195 -31.12 12.13 -8.64
N ILE A 196 -30.88 13.40 -8.30
CA ILE A 196 -31.61 14.13 -7.26
C ILE A 196 -31.96 15.53 -7.77
N GLN A 197 -32.94 16.17 -7.13
CA GLN A 197 -33.24 17.58 -7.35
C GLN A 197 -32.51 18.43 -6.30
N PHE A 198 -31.67 19.35 -6.75
CA PHE A 198 -30.96 20.30 -5.89
C PHE A 198 -31.12 21.73 -6.42
N ASN A 199 -31.64 22.64 -5.60
CA ASN A 199 -31.95 24.03 -6.00
C ASN A 199 -32.76 24.15 -7.30
N GLY A 200 -33.77 23.28 -7.47
CA GLY A 200 -34.64 23.26 -8.65
C GLY A 200 -34.02 22.68 -9.93
N LYS A 201 -32.80 22.11 -9.85
CA LYS A 201 -32.14 21.43 -10.97
C LYS A 201 -31.93 19.96 -10.67
N ASP A 202 -32.11 19.13 -11.68
CA ASP A 202 -31.74 17.72 -11.59
C ASP A 202 -30.23 17.58 -11.77
N ILE A 203 -29.60 16.90 -10.81
CA ILE A 203 -28.16 16.63 -10.81
C ILE A 203 -27.88 15.16 -10.54
N LEU A 204 -26.73 14.69 -11.02
CA LEU A 204 -26.16 13.41 -10.61
C LEU A 204 -25.21 13.67 -9.44
N LEU A 205 -25.67 13.34 -8.22
CA LEU A 205 -25.00 13.73 -6.97
C LEU A 205 -23.51 13.37 -6.96
N THR A 206 -23.16 12.14 -7.34
CA THR A 206 -21.78 11.66 -7.33
C THR A 206 -20.90 12.40 -8.35
N ASN A 207 -21.39 12.65 -9.56
CA ASN A 207 -20.65 13.41 -10.58
C ASN A 207 -20.40 14.84 -10.10
N GLU A 208 -21.41 15.49 -9.52
CA GLU A 208 -21.28 16.86 -9.00
C GLU A 208 -20.30 16.94 -7.84
N ILE A 209 -20.26 15.94 -6.95
CA ILE A 209 -19.27 15.87 -5.87
C ILE A 209 -17.85 15.80 -6.46
N ILE A 210 -17.59 14.89 -7.40
CA ILE A 210 -16.26 14.73 -8.03
C ILE A 210 -15.86 15.98 -8.81
N ALA A 211 -16.77 16.53 -9.62
CA ALA A 211 -16.53 17.75 -10.38
C ALA A 211 -16.24 18.94 -9.47
N SER A 212 -16.97 19.08 -8.36
CA SER A 212 -16.76 20.16 -7.40
C SER A 212 -15.43 20.03 -6.66
N MET A 213 -15.02 18.81 -6.28
CA MET A 213 -13.67 18.56 -5.74
C MET A 213 -12.59 18.98 -6.75
N GLN A 214 -12.70 18.58 -8.02
CA GLN A 214 -11.75 18.97 -9.06
C GLN A 214 -11.71 20.49 -9.24
N LEU A 215 -12.86 21.16 -9.31
CA LEU A 215 -12.95 22.62 -9.45
C LEU A 215 -12.32 23.37 -8.26
N LEU A 216 -12.45 22.84 -7.04
CA LEU A 216 -11.78 23.43 -5.87
C LEU A 216 -10.27 23.27 -5.97
N LEU A 217 -9.79 22.10 -6.35
CA LEU A 217 -8.36 21.83 -6.53
C LEU A 217 -7.76 22.69 -7.65
N ASP A 218 -8.48 22.89 -8.75
CA ASP A 218 -8.05 23.73 -9.88
C ASP A 218 -7.92 25.22 -9.52
N LYS A 219 -8.68 25.68 -8.51
CA LYS A 219 -8.58 27.04 -7.96
C LYS A 219 -7.39 27.21 -7.02
N MET A 220 -6.73 26.14 -6.59
CA MET A 220 -5.57 26.23 -5.71
C MET A 220 -4.28 26.36 -6.51
N GLN A 221 -3.38 27.22 -6.04
CA GLN A 221 -2.04 27.37 -6.59
C GLN A 221 -1.01 27.04 -5.52
N LEU A 222 -0.18 26.03 -5.80
CA LEU A 222 0.99 25.67 -5.00
C LEU A 222 2.24 26.32 -5.57
N ASN A 223 2.86 27.23 -4.82
CA ASN A 223 4.12 27.86 -5.17
C ASN A 223 5.23 27.37 -4.25
N VAL A 224 6.29 26.81 -4.81
CA VAL A 224 7.44 26.30 -4.03
C VAL A 224 8.65 27.20 -4.26
N HIS A 225 9.31 27.57 -3.16
CA HIS A 225 10.48 28.43 -3.17
C HIS A 225 11.58 27.89 -2.23
N PRO A 226 12.84 27.85 -2.71
CA PRO A 226 13.24 28.02 -4.11
C PRO A 226 12.74 26.85 -4.99
N THR A 227 12.56 27.08 -6.29
CA THR A 227 12.19 26.04 -7.26
C THR A 227 13.34 25.10 -7.60
N GLN A 228 14.56 25.50 -7.26
CA GLN A 228 15.77 24.73 -7.49
C GLN A 228 16.75 24.90 -6.32
N ILE A 229 17.37 23.80 -5.90
CA ILE A 229 18.39 23.77 -4.85
C ILE A 229 19.60 22.94 -5.26
N MET A 230 20.78 23.28 -4.74
CA MET A 230 21.98 22.47 -4.92
C MET A 230 22.25 21.64 -3.68
N VAL A 231 22.19 20.33 -3.79
CA VAL A 231 22.27 19.43 -2.63
C VAL A 231 23.55 18.61 -2.68
N ASN A 232 24.10 18.32 -1.50
CA ASN A 232 25.30 17.50 -1.37
C ASN A 232 24.99 16.22 -0.59
N ARG A 233 25.25 15.05 -1.17
CA ARG A 233 24.86 13.74 -0.60
C ARG A 233 25.51 13.38 0.74
N ILE A 234 26.59 14.05 1.14
CA ILE A 234 27.32 13.78 2.39
C ILE A 234 26.90 14.75 3.51
N VAL A 235 26.40 15.93 3.15
CA VAL A 235 26.04 16.95 4.14
C VAL A 235 24.58 16.80 4.51
N ALA A 236 24.28 16.76 5.81
CA ALA A 236 22.92 16.87 6.31
C ALA A 236 22.24 18.10 5.68
N GLN A 237 21.12 17.90 4.99
CA GLN A 237 20.43 18.97 4.24
C GLN A 237 19.73 20.00 5.13
N SER A 238 20.05 20.05 6.42
CA SER A 238 19.41 20.88 7.45
C SER A 238 19.52 22.38 7.20
N GLY A 239 20.36 22.82 6.26
CA GLY A 239 20.51 24.23 5.86
C GLY A 239 19.58 24.67 4.72
N GLN A 240 18.92 23.76 4.00
CA GLN A 240 18.09 24.12 2.84
C GLN A 240 16.63 24.23 3.23
N THR A 241 16.12 25.46 3.30
CA THR A 241 14.71 25.69 3.60
C THR A 241 13.91 25.77 2.30
N VAL A 242 13.32 24.64 1.91
CA VAL A 242 12.26 24.64 0.89
C VAL A 242 10.95 25.02 1.56
N THR A 243 10.28 26.03 1.04
CA THR A 243 8.99 26.49 1.55
C THR A 243 7.93 26.38 0.45
N THR A 244 6.77 25.85 0.79
CA THR A 244 5.61 25.79 -0.09
C THR A 244 4.54 26.74 0.43
N LYS A 245 3.98 27.58 -0.44
CA LYS A 245 2.83 28.43 -0.15
C LYS A 245 1.65 28.06 -1.04
N VAL A 246 0.48 27.93 -0.43
CA VAL A 246 -0.78 27.62 -1.11
C VAL A 246 -1.72 28.81 -1.02
N VAL A 247 -2.22 29.24 -2.17
CA VAL A 247 -3.17 30.33 -2.29
C VAL A 247 -4.32 29.96 -3.21
N ASP A 248 -5.46 30.63 -3.05
CA ASP A 248 -6.47 30.70 -4.10
C ASP A 248 -5.89 31.46 -5.31
N LYS A 249 -5.99 30.88 -6.51
CA LYS A 249 -5.37 31.38 -7.74
C LYS A 249 -5.91 32.75 -8.15
N ALA A 250 -7.19 33.03 -7.91
CA ALA A 250 -7.83 34.28 -8.31
C ALA A 250 -7.69 35.36 -7.23
N ALA A 251 -8.03 35.02 -5.99
CA ALA A 251 -8.04 35.97 -4.88
C ALA A 251 -6.65 36.19 -4.27
N GLN A 252 -5.68 35.32 -4.56
CA GLN A 252 -4.35 35.28 -3.92
C GLN A 252 -4.40 35.18 -2.39
N LYS A 253 -5.52 34.70 -1.85
CA LYS A 253 -5.74 34.50 -0.42
C LYS A 253 -5.06 33.20 0.04
N PRO A 254 -4.31 33.19 1.16
CA PRO A 254 -3.73 31.97 1.70
C PRO A 254 -4.77 30.91 2.07
N ILE A 255 -4.43 29.63 1.85
CA ILE A 255 -5.27 28.49 2.24
C ILE A 255 -4.63 27.79 3.44
N SER A 256 -5.19 28.04 4.62
CA SER A 256 -4.75 27.44 5.89
C SER A 256 -5.29 26.02 6.07
N GLY A 257 -4.53 25.16 6.74
CA GLY A 257 -4.95 23.84 7.17
C GLY A 257 -5.06 22.78 6.06
N LEU A 258 -4.56 23.05 4.86
CA LEU A 258 -4.62 22.13 3.74
C LEU A 258 -3.60 21.00 3.92
N PRO A 259 -4.01 19.72 3.87
CA PRO A 259 -3.10 18.60 3.95
C PRO A 259 -2.30 18.47 2.66
N LEU A 260 -0.98 18.37 2.78
CA LEU A 260 -0.04 18.20 1.68
C LEU A 260 0.79 16.92 1.88
N ILE A 261 1.30 16.38 0.78
CA ILE A 261 2.27 15.27 0.76
C ILE A 261 3.49 15.68 -0.05
N ALA A 262 4.70 15.35 0.43
CA ALA A 262 5.92 15.48 -0.35
C ALA A 262 6.54 14.11 -0.64
N ALA A 263 7.00 13.91 -1.88
CA ALA A 263 7.66 12.70 -2.30
C ALA A 263 8.63 12.96 -3.46
N PHE A 264 9.64 12.10 -3.60
CA PHE A 264 10.51 12.10 -4.77
C PHE A 264 9.72 11.60 -6.00
N GLU A 265 9.70 12.38 -7.08
CA GLU A 265 9.20 11.92 -8.41
C GLU A 265 10.35 11.37 -9.28
N LYS A 266 11.57 11.88 -9.07
CA LYS A 266 12.81 11.41 -9.72
C LYS A 266 13.93 11.38 -8.69
N GLY A 267 14.72 10.31 -8.69
CA GLY A 267 15.75 10.08 -7.68
C GLY A 267 15.20 9.35 -6.46
N ALA A 268 15.93 9.43 -5.35
CA ALA A 268 15.59 8.72 -4.11
C ALA A 268 16.21 9.40 -2.89
N GLY A 269 15.47 9.39 -1.80
CA GLY A 269 15.86 9.99 -0.53
C GLY A 269 14.73 9.95 0.47
N ASP A 270 14.96 10.57 1.62
CA ASP A 270 14.00 10.67 2.70
C ASP A 270 13.47 12.10 2.76
N VAL A 271 12.14 12.21 2.75
CA VAL A 271 11.39 13.45 2.92
C VAL A 271 10.27 13.17 3.91
N PHE A 272 10.00 14.09 4.82
CA PHE A 272 8.85 13.94 5.70
C PHE A 272 7.57 13.92 4.84
N PRO A 273 6.71 12.90 4.95
CA PRO A 273 5.70 12.68 3.93
C PRO A 273 4.52 13.63 4.09
N ASP A 274 4.05 13.86 5.32
CA ASP A 274 2.78 14.53 5.57
C ASP A 274 2.95 15.96 6.07
N TYR A 275 2.17 16.88 5.54
CA TYR A 275 2.24 18.29 5.91
C TYR A 275 0.84 18.88 6.04
N LYS A 276 0.75 19.98 6.78
CA LYS A 276 -0.45 20.81 6.86
C LYS A 276 -0.02 22.27 6.77
N THR A 277 -0.68 23.05 5.92
CA THR A 277 -0.37 24.49 5.80
C THR A 277 -0.75 25.23 7.07
N ASP A 278 0.05 26.23 7.44
CA ASP A 278 -0.23 27.15 8.55
C ASP A 278 -1.28 28.22 8.17
N ASP A 279 -1.56 29.15 9.09
CA ASP A 279 -2.51 30.24 8.89
C ASP A 279 -2.16 31.17 7.72
N ASN A 280 -0.89 31.19 7.31
CA ASN A 280 -0.40 31.93 6.14
C ASN A 280 -0.35 31.07 4.88
N GLY A 281 -0.98 29.89 4.90
CA GLY A 281 -1.00 28.93 3.80
C GLY A 281 0.38 28.36 3.48
N THR A 282 1.30 28.37 4.44
CA THR A 282 2.71 28.07 4.22
C THR A 282 3.13 26.80 4.95
N VAL A 283 4.11 26.07 4.40
CA VAL A 283 4.77 24.96 5.07
C VAL A 283 6.24 24.83 4.66
N LYS A 284 7.09 24.39 5.59
CA LYS A 284 8.49 24.08 5.32
C LYS A 284 8.64 22.59 5.00
N ILE A 285 9.25 22.30 3.86
CA ILE A 285 9.55 20.95 3.41
C ILE A 285 10.91 20.54 3.95
N LEU A 286 10.94 19.40 4.63
CA LEU A 286 12.10 18.86 5.34
C LEU A 286 12.67 17.70 4.54
N LEU A 287 13.78 17.96 3.85
CA LEU A 287 14.60 16.95 3.19
C LEU A 287 15.61 16.44 4.19
N THR A 288 15.60 15.14 4.48
CA THR A 288 16.49 14.55 5.49
C THR A 288 17.66 13.80 4.87
N LYS A 289 17.43 13.07 3.76
CA LYS A 289 18.47 12.27 3.11
C LYS A 289 18.32 12.27 1.59
N ILE A 290 19.44 12.18 0.88
CA ILE A 290 19.48 11.99 -0.58
C ILE A 290 20.34 10.78 -0.88
N SER A 291 19.71 9.68 -1.25
CA SER A 291 20.39 8.40 -1.47
C SER A 291 20.76 8.19 -2.94
N SER A 292 19.94 8.67 -3.88
CA SER A 292 20.25 8.54 -5.31
C SER A 292 21.47 9.38 -5.71
N ARG A 293 22.23 8.84 -6.68
CA ARG A 293 23.39 9.48 -7.34
C ARG A 293 22.99 10.29 -8.58
N ASP A 294 21.71 10.31 -8.94
CA ASP A 294 21.23 11.09 -10.08
C ASP A 294 21.55 12.57 -9.86
N LEU A 295 22.16 13.20 -10.86
CA LEU A 295 22.59 14.60 -10.78
C LEU A 295 21.43 15.59 -10.72
N GLU A 296 20.28 15.17 -11.23
CA GLU A 296 19.05 15.93 -11.19
C GLU A 296 17.96 15.04 -10.61
N GLN A 297 17.39 15.48 -9.49
CA GLN A 297 16.30 14.82 -8.78
C GLN A 297 15.14 15.79 -8.59
N THR A 298 13.94 15.29 -8.35
CA THR A 298 12.78 16.13 -8.14
C THR A 298 11.96 15.67 -6.95
N VAL A 299 11.60 16.61 -6.09
CA VAL A 299 10.63 16.41 -5.02
C VAL A 299 9.38 17.19 -5.38
N ALA A 300 8.25 16.50 -5.43
CA ALA A 300 6.95 17.12 -5.65
C ALA A 300 6.22 17.25 -4.31
N VAL A 301 5.61 18.41 -4.11
CA VAL A 301 4.67 18.70 -3.02
C VAL A 301 3.28 18.80 -3.64
N LYS A 302 2.32 18.01 -3.14
CA LYS A 302 0.97 17.89 -3.70
C LYS A 302 -0.06 17.96 -2.60
N VAL A 303 -1.31 18.28 -2.93
CA VAL A 303 -2.42 18.11 -1.99
C VAL A 303 -2.63 16.62 -1.69
N ASN A 304 -2.72 16.29 -0.40
CA ASN A 304 -2.93 14.92 0.06
C ASN A 304 -4.43 14.66 0.25
N LEU A 305 -5.09 14.16 -0.80
CA LEU A 305 -6.51 13.85 -0.75
C LEU A 305 -6.84 12.77 0.30
N LEU A 306 -5.96 11.78 0.47
CA LEU A 306 -6.17 10.69 1.43
C LEU A 306 -6.33 11.19 2.87
N LYS A 307 -5.77 12.34 3.24
CA LYS A 307 -5.95 12.90 4.60
C LYS A 307 -7.36 13.41 4.89
N PHE A 308 -8.15 13.72 3.86
CA PHE A 308 -9.57 14.03 4.07
C PHE A 308 -10.36 12.77 4.48
N ALA A 309 -9.80 11.58 4.25
CA ALA A 309 -10.43 10.32 4.62
C ALA A 309 -10.34 9.92 6.09
N GLY A 310 -9.48 10.62 6.86
CA GLY A 310 -9.06 10.19 8.18
C GLY A 310 -8.15 8.96 8.12
N ASP A 311 -8.13 8.18 9.20
CA ASP A 311 -7.15 7.09 9.36
C ASP A 311 -7.44 5.86 8.50
N ASN A 312 -8.69 5.69 8.04
CA ASN A 312 -9.14 4.52 7.29
C ASN A 312 -9.89 4.95 6.00
N PRO A 313 -9.17 5.32 4.93
CA PRO A 313 -9.77 5.51 3.62
C PRO A 313 -10.36 4.20 3.09
N SER A 314 -11.51 4.28 2.43
CA SER A 314 -12.04 3.12 1.71
C SER A 314 -11.14 2.79 0.50
N ALA A 315 -11.16 1.53 0.07
CA ALA A 315 -10.44 1.11 -1.13
C ALA A 315 -10.96 1.85 -2.38
N ILE A 316 -12.28 2.08 -2.46
CA ILE A 316 -12.92 2.81 -3.56
C ILE A 316 -12.44 4.25 -3.60
N TYR A 317 -12.43 4.95 -2.46
CA TYR A 317 -11.92 6.32 -2.38
C TYR A 317 -10.44 6.40 -2.74
N SER A 318 -9.63 5.44 -2.28
CA SER A 318 -8.21 5.38 -2.60
C SER A 318 -7.99 5.27 -4.12
N LEU A 319 -8.82 4.49 -4.83
CA LEU A 319 -8.78 4.42 -6.29
C LEU A 319 -9.23 5.72 -6.96
N VAL A 320 -10.32 6.34 -6.49
CA VAL A 320 -10.85 7.59 -7.06
C VAL A 320 -9.87 8.75 -6.87
N SER A 321 -9.29 8.89 -5.67
CA SER A 321 -8.34 9.96 -5.36
C SER A 321 -7.07 9.92 -6.24
N GLN A 322 -6.66 8.75 -6.71
CA GLN A 322 -5.53 8.60 -7.65
C GLN A 322 -5.82 9.16 -9.06
N LYS A 323 -7.10 9.26 -9.44
CA LYS A 323 -7.54 9.77 -10.74
C LYS A 323 -7.80 11.28 -10.71
N ILE A 324 -8.00 11.87 -9.52
CA ILE A 324 -8.21 13.31 -9.36
C ILE A 324 -6.89 14.04 -9.56
N VAL A 325 -6.90 15.10 -10.38
CA VAL A 325 -5.72 15.92 -10.61
C VAL A 325 -5.60 16.93 -9.48
N VAL A 326 -4.50 16.84 -8.73
CA VAL A 326 -4.21 17.74 -7.61
C VAL A 326 -3.20 18.82 -7.98
N PRO A 327 -3.31 20.03 -7.38
CA PRO A 327 -2.28 21.06 -7.54
C PRO A 327 -0.96 20.54 -6.96
N LYS A 328 0.12 20.81 -7.69
CA LYS A 328 1.47 20.37 -7.34
C LYS A 328 2.48 21.48 -7.53
N GLY A 329 3.47 21.51 -6.64
CA GLY A 329 4.69 22.27 -6.80
C GLY A 329 5.89 21.34 -6.82
N ILE A 330 6.94 21.71 -7.56
CA ILE A 330 8.13 20.87 -7.75
C ILE A 330 9.36 21.65 -7.34
N VAL A 331 10.28 20.97 -6.65
CA VAL A 331 11.64 21.42 -6.43
C VAL A 331 12.59 20.53 -7.21
N VAL A 332 13.42 21.16 -8.05
CA VAL A 332 14.53 20.49 -8.73
C VAL A 332 15.74 20.52 -7.81
N MET A 333 16.37 19.37 -7.63
CA MET A 333 17.56 19.22 -6.82
C MET A 333 18.74 18.86 -7.71
N ASN A 334 19.72 19.74 -7.74
CA ASN A 334 20.98 19.51 -8.44
C ASN A 334 21.96 18.90 -7.46
N VAL A 335 22.26 17.63 -7.65
CA VAL A 335 23.11 16.88 -6.76
C VAL A 335 24.56 17.10 -7.12
N GLN A 336 25.31 17.70 -6.19
CA GLN A 336 26.74 17.86 -6.30
C GLN A 336 27.42 16.52 -5.99
N ARG A 337 28.37 16.16 -6.85
CA ARG A 337 29.24 15.01 -6.63
C ARG A 337 30.26 15.36 -5.56
N PRO A 338 30.35 14.61 -4.47
CA PRO A 338 31.31 14.93 -3.42
C PRO A 338 32.73 14.75 -3.91
N LEU A 339 33.60 15.71 -3.58
CA LEU A 339 35.02 15.66 -3.93
C LEU A 339 35.85 14.98 -2.85
N VAL A 340 36.67 14.01 -3.25
CA VAL A 340 37.54 13.22 -2.37
C VAL A 340 39.01 13.52 -2.68
N TYR A 341 39.75 13.96 -1.69
CA TYR A 341 41.22 13.99 -1.73
C TYR A 341 41.75 12.61 -1.36
N VAL A 342 42.73 12.11 -2.11
CA VAL A 342 43.27 10.77 -1.87
C VAL A 342 44.77 10.84 -1.62
N SER A 343 45.20 10.23 -0.53
CA SER A 343 46.59 9.98 -0.18
C SER A 343 46.79 8.48 -0.02
N SER A 344 47.78 7.91 -0.70
CA SER A 344 48.03 6.48 -0.62
C SER A 344 49.50 6.10 -0.74
N ILE A 345 49.89 5.15 0.11
CA ILE A 345 51.18 4.49 0.09
C ILE A 345 50.90 2.99 0.04
N GLU A 346 51.40 2.31 -0.99
CA GLU A 346 51.33 0.85 -1.09
C GLU A 346 52.74 0.28 -1.26
N ARG A 347 53.10 -0.71 -0.42
CA ARG A 347 54.41 -1.34 -0.40
C ARG A 347 54.32 -2.85 -0.58
N ASN A 348 55.17 -3.38 -1.44
CA ASN A 348 55.39 -4.80 -1.59
C ASN A 348 56.65 -5.18 -0.84
N LEU A 349 56.54 -5.94 0.25
CA LEU A 349 57.68 -6.36 1.07
C LEU A 349 58.53 -5.16 1.55
N GLY A 350 57.87 -4.06 1.93
CA GLY A 350 58.50 -2.81 2.35
C GLY A 350 58.97 -1.88 1.22
N ILE A 351 58.82 -2.27 -0.05
CA ILE A 351 59.25 -1.47 -1.22
C ILE A 351 58.03 -0.82 -1.88
N ASP A 352 58.09 0.49 -2.13
CA ASP A 352 56.98 1.24 -2.74
C ASP A 352 56.57 0.66 -4.11
N LYS A 353 55.27 0.41 -4.29
CA LYS A 353 54.68 -0.09 -5.53
C LYS A 353 54.41 1.07 -6.49
N THR A 354 54.75 0.89 -7.76
CA THR A 354 54.33 1.79 -8.85
C THR A 354 52.84 1.63 -9.20
N ASN A 355 52.31 0.42 -9.10
CA ASN A 355 50.89 0.12 -9.29
C ASN A 355 50.17 -0.04 -7.94
N GLN A 356 49.42 1.00 -7.55
CA GLN A 356 48.64 1.04 -6.32
C GLN A 356 47.25 0.43 -6.53
N GLN A 357 47.13 -0.88 -6.36
CA GLN A 357 45.93 -1.64 -6.72
C GLN A 357 44.77 -1.41 -5.73
N VAL A 358 45.10 -1.24 -4.44
CA VAL A 358 44.11 -1.05 -3.37
C VAL A 358 43.41 0.29 -3.54
N VAL A 359 44.17 1.38 -3.67
CA VAL A 359 43.57 2.71 -3.84
C VAL A 359 42.79 2.82 -5.15
N ASN A 360 43.27 2.21 -6.23
CA ASN A 360 42.58 2.21 -7.52
C ASN A 360 41.23 1.48 -7.43
N LYS A 361 41.17 0.38 -6.67
CA LYS A 361 39.93 -0.35 -6.41
C LYS A 361 38.92 0.52 -5.64
N ILE A 362 39.38 1.18 -4.57
CA ILE A 362 38.54 2.10 -3.77
C ILE A 362 38.04 3.27 -4.64
N LYS A 363 38.93 3.88 -5.45
CA LYS A 363 38.58 4.96 -6.37
C LYS A 363 37.49 4.55 -7.36
N ASN A 364 37.62 3.38 -7.97
CA ASN A 364 36.63 2.87 -8.93
C ASN A 364 35.27 2.64 -8.28
N TYR A 365 35.26 2.10 -7.06
CA TYR A 365 34.03 1.88 -6.30
C TYR A 365 33.32 3.19 -5.97
N LEU A 366 34.05 4.16 -5.41
CA LEU A 366 33.51 5.49 -5.09
C LEU A 366 33.11 6.29 -6.34
N ALA A 367 33.86 6.21 -7.44
CA ALA A 367 33.47 6.82 -8.71
C ALA A 367 32.11 6.28 -9.21
N THR A 368 31.93 4.96 -9.13
CA THR A 368 30.66 4.30 -9.46
C THR A 368 29.55 4.75 -8.52
N ALA A 369 29.86 4.97 -7.24
CA ALA A 369 28.92 5.51 -6.26
C ALA A 369 28.62 7.02 -6.43
N GLY A 370 29.24 7.72 -7.39
CA GLY A 370 28.96 9.12 -7.73
C GLY A 370 29.87 10.15 -7.05
N PHE A 371 31.07 9.75 -6.63
CA PHE A 371 32.09 10.63 -6.07
C PHE A 371 33.09 11.07 -7.15
N GLU A 372 33.73 12.21 -6.93
CA GLU A 372 34.80 12.74 -7.76
C GLU A 372 36.09 12.90 -6.95
N PHE A 373 37.23 12.99 -7.64
CA PHE A 373 38.54 13.04 -6.99
C PHE A 373 39.29 14.32 -7.34
N THR A 374 40.02 14.85 -6.36
CA THR A 374 40.85 16.05 -6.51
C THR A 374 42.22 15.83 -5.89
N SER A 375 43.26 16.41 -6.49
CA SER A 375 44.61 16.48 -5.90
C SER A 375 44.78 17.63 -4.91
N ASP A 376 43.81 18.56 -4.87
CA ASP A 376 43.82 19.70 -3.97
C ASP A 376 42.95 19.40 -2.74
N LYS A 377 43.61 19.11 -1.60
CA LYS A 377 42.94 18.81 -0.32
C LYS A 377 41.99 19.94 0.12
N LYS A 378 42.27 21.20 -0.24
CA LYS A 378 41.43 22.34 0.18
C LYS A 378 40.08 22.40 -0.54
N LYS A 379 39.95 21.74 -1.68
CA LYS A 379 38.70 21.65 -2.46
C LYS A 379 37.89 20.40 -2.13
N ALA A 380 38.46 19.45 -1.42
CA ALA A 380 37.81 18.19 -1.09
C ALA A 380 36.89 18.34 0.12
N GLU A 381 35.88 17.50 0.16
CA GLU A 381 34.98 17.34 1.29
C GLU A 381 35.41 16.16 2.19
N LEU A 382 36.00 15.14 1.56
CA LEU A 382 36.55 13.96 2.23
C LEU A 382 38.04 13.81 1.95
N ALA A 383 38.79 13.34 2.95
CA ALA A 383 40.13 12.83 2.78
C ALA A 383 40.11 11.31 2.94
N LEU A 384 40.63 10.60 1.94
CA LEU A 384 40.82 9.15 1.94
C LEU A 384 42.33 8.87 2.07
N ASP A 385 42.70 8.25 3.18
CA ASP A 385 44.06 7.80 3.45
C ASP A 385 44.13 6.27 3.37
N VAL A 386 45.00 5.74 2.51
CA VAL A 386 45.17 4.29 2.28
C VAL A 386 46.64 3.93 2.44
N ASN A 387 46.96 3.17 3.48
CA ASN A 387 48.31 2.65 3.71
C ASN A 387 48.30 1.13 3.67
N SER A 388 49.01 0.53 2.72
CA SER A 388 49.09 -0.92 2.58
C SER A 388 50.53 -1.39 2.50
N ASN A 389 50.86 -2.47 3.19
CA ASN A 389 52.17 -3.12 3.09
C ASN A 389 52.01 -4.63 3.14
N SER A 390 52.86 -5.35 2.42
CA SER A 390 53.06 -6.77 2.64
C SER A 390 54.38 -7.06 3.36
N GLU A 391 54.38 -8.11 4.17
CA GLU A 391 55.53 -8.53 4.97
C GLU A 391 55.81 -10.03 4.76
N LYS A 392 57.09 -10.38 4.83
CA LYS A 392 57.53 -11.78 4.74
C LYS A 392 57.06 -12.55 5.98
N GLY A 393 56.41 -13.68 5.75
CA GLY A 393 56.00 -14.62 6.77
C GLY A 393 56.94 -15.81 6.89
N ALA A 394 56.41 -16.91 7.41
CA ALA A 394 57.14 -18.17 7.50
C ALA A 394 57.31 -18.84 6.12
N VAL A 395 58.27 -19.76 6.04
CA VAL A 395 58.40 -20.69 4.91
C VAL A 395 58.05 -22.08 5.43
N SER A 396 57.17 -22.79 4.73
CA SER A 396 56.77 -24.16 5.07
C SER A 396 56.98 -25.06 3.85
N GLY A 397 58.01 -25.90 3.88
CA GLY A 397 58.45 -26.66 2.72
C GLY A 397 58.85 -25.72 1.57
N SER A 398 58.24 -25.90 0.40
CA SER A 398 58.44 -25.05 -0.78
C SER A 398 57.48 -23.84 -0.85
N ILE A 399 56.65 -23.62 0.18
CA ILE A 399 55.64 -22.57 0.19
C ILE A 399 56.13 -21.40 1.03
N PHE A 400 56.25 -20.24 0.39
CA PHE A 400 56.50 -18.95 1.00
C PHE A 400 55.17 -18.33 1.39
N ILE A 401 55.11 -17.79 2.61
CA ILE A 401 53.94 -17.10 3.13
C ILE A 401 54.25 -15.62 3.25
N THR A 402 53.29 -14.78 2.90
CA THR A 402 53.32 -13.33 3.12
C THR A 402 52.02 -12.87 3.75
N TYR A 403 52.08 -11.76 4.46
CA TYR A 403 50.92 -11.14 5.07
C TYR A 403 50.77 -9.73 4.53
N ALA A 404 49.63 -9.40 3.91
CA ALA A 404 49.30 -8.06 3.47
C ALA A 404 48.37 -7.40 4.49
N THR A 405 48.72 -6.21 4.96
CA THR A 405 47.88 -5.38 5.82
C THR A 405 47.53 -4.09 5.09
N SER A 406 46.26 -3.67 5.16
CA SER A 406 45.80 -2.38 4.64
C SER A 406 45.01 -1.62 5.70
N VAL A 407 45.41 -0.38 5.95
CA VAL A 407 44.73 0.56 6.83
C VAL A 407 44.07 1.62 5.96
N ILE A 408 42.75 1.76 6.10
CA ILE A 408 41.94 2.69 5.33
C ILE A 408 41.23 3.63 6.30
N ARG A 409 41.35 4.94 6.06
CA ARG A 409 40.68 5.97 6.84
C ARG A 409 40.01 6.97 5.92
N VAL A 410 38.82 7.39 6.32
CA VAL A 410 38.05 8.45 5.68
C VAL A 410 37.68 9.49 6.73
N SER A 411 38.08 10.74 6.51
CA SER A 411 37.73 11.86 7.37
C SER A 411 37.06 12.99 6.58
N SER A 412 36.24 13.79 7.26
CA SER A 412 35.75 15.04 6.71
C SER A 412 36.88 16.07 6.70
N VAL A 413 37.07 16.75 5.57
CA VAL A 413 38.09 17.81 5.45
C VAL A 413 37.70 19.06 6.25
N LYS A 414 36.40 19.30 6.46
CA LYS A 414 35.89 20.53 7.06
C LYS A 414 36.20 20.63 8.55
N ASP A 415 36.02 19.54 9.28
CA ASP A 415 36.15 19.48 10.74
C ASP A 415 37.17 18.42 11.23
N ASP A 416 37.88 17.78 10.30
CA ASP A 416 38.86 16.71 10.55
C ASP A 416 38.28 15.51 11.34
N LYS A 417 36.96 15.32 11.27
CA LYS A 417 36.29 14.21 11.92
C LYS A 417 36.50 12.91 11.14
N GLU A 418 37.00 11.88 11.82
CA GLU A 418 37.05 10.53 11.26
C GLU A 418 35.63 9.97 11.11
N ILE A 419 35.27 9.61 9.88
CA ILE A 419 33.95 9.06 9.51
C ILE A 419 34.01 7.53 9.46
N TYR A 420 35.13 7.00 8.96
CA TYR A 420 35.33 5.56 8.84
C TYR A 420 36.82 5.23 8.99
N ALA A 421 37.11 4.17 9.73
CA ALA A 421 38.44 3.60 9.81
C ALA A 421 38.35 2.08 9.90
N THR A 422 39.20 1.40 9.16
CA THR A 422 39.29 -0.06 9.19
C THR A 422 40.71 -0.52 8.93
N THR A 423 40.98 -1.76 9.32
CA THR A 423 42.23 -2.46 9.04
C THR A 423 41.92 -3.86 8.54
N LEU A 424 42.32 -4.15 7.30
CA LEU A 424 42.37 -5.50 6.78
C LEU A 424 43.70 -6.11 7.23
N ASP A 425 43.68 -6.77 8.38
CA ASP A 425 44.90 -7.21 9.04
C ASP A 425 45.40 -8.56 8.51
N ARG A 426 46.70 -8.62 8.19
CA ARG A 426 47.47 -9.83 7.90
C ARG A 426 46.76 -10.82 6.96
N VAL A 427 46.23 -10.33 5.84
CA VAL A 427 45.67 -11.16 4.78
C VAL A 427 46.77 -12.06 4.23
N LYS A 428 46.58 -13.38 4.37
CA LYS A 428 47.62 -14.38 4.10
C LYS A 428 47.65 -14.77 2.62
N GLY A 429 48.80 -14.56 2.00
CA GLY A 429 49.14 -15.12 0.70
C GLY A 429 50.08 -16.31 0.81
N PHE A 430 50.11 -17.15 -0.23
CA PHE A 430 51.03 -18.26 -0.34
C PHE A 430 51.45 -18.50 -1.79
N SER A 431 52.74 -18.75 -2.02
CA SER A 431 53.24 -19.13 -3.34
C SER A 431 54.63 -19.78 -3.26
N LEU A 432 55.27 -20.02 -4.41
CA LEU A 432 56.60 -20.62 -4.53
C LEU A 432 57.75 -19.63 -4.27
N ASP A 433 57.43 -18.34 -4.11
CA ASP A 433 58.37 -17.28 -3.75
C ASP A 433 57.62 -16.13 -3.04
N TYR A 434 58.35 -15.24 -2.35
CA TYR A 434 57.75 -14.14 -1.60
C TYR A 434 57.04 -13.10 -2.49
N GLU A 435 57.49 -12.89 -3.72
CA GLU A 435 56.88 -11.90 -4.63
C GLU A 435 55.49 -12.36 -5.09
N ARG A 436 55.40 -13.61 -5.58
CA ARG A 436 54.12 -14.21 -5.98
C ARG A 436 53.21 -14.43 -4.77
N SER A 437 53.76 -14.80 -3.62
CA SER A 437 52.99 -14.90 -2.37
C SER A 437 52.39 -13.55 -1.99
N SER A 438 53.16 -12.47 -2.13
CA SER A 438 52.70 -11.11 -1.85
C SER A 438 51.59 -10.70 -2.81
N GLN A 439 51.72 -11.01 -4.10
CA GLN A 439 50.66 -10.78 -5.09
C GLN A 439 49.37 -11.54 -4.72
N ASP A 440 49.47 -12.80 -4.31
CA ASP A 440 48.33 -13.60 -3.84
C ASP A 440 47.69 -12.98 -2.57
N ALA A 441 48.49 -12.50 -1.62
CA ALA A 441 48.00 -11.79 -0.43
C ALA A 441 47.23 -10.51 -0.82
N TYR A 442 47.77 -9.72 -1.75
CA TYR A 442 47.10 -8.52 -2.27
C TYR A 442 45.81 -8.86 -3.03
N ASN A 443 45.77 -9.91 -3.84
CA ASN A 443 44.56 -10.32 -4.55
C ASN A 443 43.42 -10.68 -3.57
N LYS A 444 43.72 -11.47 -2.55
CA LYS A 444 42.76 -11.80 -1.47
C LYS A 444 42.33 -10.56 -0.68
N LEU A 445 43.24 -9.62 -0.47
CA LEU A 445 42.93 -8.35 0.19
C LEU A 445 41.91 -7.55 -0.64
N LEU A 446 42.06 -7.52 -1.98
CA LEU A 446 41.10 -6.89 -2.89
C LEU A 446 39.72 -7.58 -2.88
N GLU A 447 39.67 -8.91 -2.73
CA GLU A 447 38.39 -9.65 -2.59
C GLU A 447 37.67 -9.30 -1.28
N ASN A 448 38.41 -9.17 -0.18
CA ASN A 448 37.84 -8.73 1.11
C ASN A 448 37.34 -7.29 1.04
N LEU A 449 38.03 -6.41 0.31
CA LEU A 449 37.57 -5.04 0.09
C LEU A 449 36.20 -5.00 -0.58
N ASP A 450 36.01 -5.79 -1.64
CA ASP A 450 34.76 -5.80 -2.42
C ASP A 450 33.56 -6.32 -1.62
N SER A 451 33.76 -7.39 -0.86
CA SER A 451 32.66 -8.12 -0.23
C SER A 451 32.13 -7.45 1.05
N GLN A 452 32.97 -6.70 1.76
CA GLN A 452 32.61 -6.17 3.09
C GLN A 452 33.01 -4.71 3.28
N THR A 453 34.30 -4.39 3.13
CA THR A 453 34.83 -3.08 3.52
C THR A 453 34.29 -1.92 2.69
N LEU A 454 34.19 -2.08 1.37
CA LEU A 454 33.72 -1.01 0.49
C LEU A 454 32.23 -0.66 0.71
N PRO A 455 31.30 -1.64 0.82
CA PRO A 455 29.92 -1.39 1.23
C PRO A 455 29.79 -0.70 2.59
N GLU A 456 30.53 -1.17 3.60
CA GLU A 456 30.52 -0.57 4.95
C GLU A 456 31.02 0.87 4.94
N MET A 457 32.15 1.12 4.27
CA MET A 457 32.73 2.45 4.12
C MET A 457 31.75 3.41 3.43
N LEU A 458 31.13 2.99 2.33
CA LEU A 458 30.15 3.84 1.61
C LEU A 458 28.93 4.14 2.48
N ASN A 459 28.42 3.15 3.24
CA ASN A 459 27.32 3.37 4.15
C ASN A 459 27.69 4.36 5.26
N ALA A 460 28.89 4.28 5.83
CA ALA A 460 29.37 5.22 6.84
C ALA A 460 29.52 6.65 6.29
N ILE A 461 29.94 6.79 5.03
CA ILE A 461 30.07 8.09 4.36
C ILE A 461 28.71 8.76 4.08
N LEU A 462 27.66 7.97 3.81
CA LEU A 462 26.34 8.47 3.42
C LEU A 462 25.33 8.54 4.59
N GLN A 463 25.77 8.31 5.82
CA GLN A 463 25.01 8.54 7.05
C GLN A 463 25.25 9.95 7.56
#